data_AF-A0A9X1Y0N0-F1
#
_entry.id   AF-A0A9X1Y0N0-F1
#
_cell.length_a   1.000
_cell.length_b   1.000
_cell.length_c   1.000
_cell.angle_alpha   90.00
_cell.angle_beta   90.00
_cell.angle_gamma   90.00
#
_symmetry.space_group_name_H-M   'P 1'
#
loop_
_entity.id
_entity.type
_entity.pdbx_description
1 polymer ?
#
loop_
_entity_poly.entity_id
_entity_poly.type
_entity_poly.pdbx_seq_one_letter_code
_entity_poly.pdbx_strand_id
1 'polypeptide(L)'
;MPVGPSLRQRHAHQAIHAGGLAGALSKTEEVEGLFASGDLEMADQATEELLEYWESRILSHADAEEDGFYQEVVEKYSALQETVLQLKRDHELMRIVVKNIRHLRETSGFSKVILHKLYALLEINEIHSQEEERLLF
;
A
#
# COMPACT_ATOMS: atom_id res chain seq x y z
N MET A 1 16.77 9.82 -8.84
CA MET A 1 17.13 10.92 -7.91
C MET A 1 17.62 10.30 -6.60
N PRO A 2 18.50 10.93 -5.81
CA PRO A 2 18.89 10.35 -4.53
C PRO A 2 17.66 10.30 -3.61
N VAL A 3 17.29 9.09 -3.20
CA VAL A 3 16.17 8.84 -2.28
C VAL A 3 16.49 9.40 -0.89
N GLY A 4 15.45 9.86 -0.19
CA GLY A 4 15.58 10.54 1.10
C GLY A 4 16.30 9.69 2.15
N PRO A 5 17.02 10.30 3.10
CA PRO A 5 17.77 9.58 4.13
C PRO A 5 16.89 8.69 5.03
N SER A 6 15.59 8.98 5.11
CA SER A 6 14.61 8.21 5.88
C SER A 6 14.46 6.77 5.40
N LEU A 7 14.63 6.49 4.11
CA LEU A 7 14.51 5.13 3.55
C LEU A 7 15.62 4.20 4.05
N ARG A 8 16.75 4.74 4.50
CA ARG A 8 17.95 3.95 4.87
C ARG A 8 18.04 3.68 6.36
N GLN A 9 17.19 4.31 7.17
CA GLN A 9 17.21 4.17 8.62
C GLN A 9 16.02 3.32 9.03
N ARG A 10 16.28 2.12 9.57
CA ARG A 10 15.25 1.16 10.00
C ARG A 10 14.09 1.83 10.72
N HIS A 11 14.37 2.63 11.75
CA HIS A 11 13.33 3.31 12.52
C HIS A 11 12.49 4.31 11.72
N ALA A 12 13.12 5.06 10.80
CA ALA A 12 12.39 6.01 9.97
C ALA A 12 11.55 5.31 8.90
N HIS A 13 12.08 4.24 8.31
CA HIS A 13 11.39 3.39 7.35
C HIS A 13 10.16 2.71 7.99
N GLN A 14 10.36 2.10 9.16
CA GLN A 14 9.30 1.55 10.01
C GLN A 14 8.19 2.57 10.34
N ALA A 15 8.58 3.81 10.67
CA ALA A 15 7.62 4.86 10.97
C ALA A 15 6.76 5.24 9.74
N ILE A 16 7.32 5.17 8.53
CA ILE A 16 6.59 5.41 7.29
C ILE A 16 5.57 4.29 7.06
N HIS A 17 5.98 3.02 7.19
CA HIS A 17 5.07 1.87 7.08
C HIS A 17 3.94 1.91 8.10
N ALA A 18 4.27 2.07 9.38
CA ALA A 18 3.28 2.13 10.44
C ALA A 18 2.30 3.29 10.25
N GLY A 19 2.81 4.47 9.84
CA GLY A 19 1.97 5.63 9.56
C GLY A 19 1.06 5.45 8.35
N GLY A 20 1.57 4.83 7.27
CA GLY A 20 0.80 4.48 6.08
C GLY A 20 -0.32 3.49 6.39
N LEU A 21 0.03 2.38 7.05
CA LEU A 21 -0.92 1.34 7.43
C LEU A 21 -2.02 1.86 8.36
N ALA A 22 -1.65 2.62 9.40
CA ALA A 22 -2.63 3.18 10.34
C ALA A 22 -3.61 4.14 9.66
N GLY A 23 -3.13 4.98 8.74
CA GLY A 23 -4.01 5.88 7.98
C GLY A 23 -4.91 5.13 7.00
N ALA A 24 -4.39 4.11 6.32
CA ALA A 24 -5.20 3.27 5.42
C ALA A 24 -6.27 2.47 6.19
N LEU A 25 -5.94 1.95 7.37
CA LEU A 25 -6.90 1.25 8.24
C LEU A 25 -8.04 2.18 8.67
N SER A 26 -7.71 3.35 9.23
CA SER A 26 -8.71 4.32 9.70
C SER A 26 -9.67 4.74 8.58
N LYS A 27 -9.16 4.96 7.37
CA LYS A 27 -9.99 5.29 6.20
C LYS A 27 -10.81 4.10 5.70
N THR A 28 -10.30 2.88 5.82
CA THR A 28 -11.07 1.67 5.48
C THR A 28 -12.25 1.48 6.43
N GLU A 29 -12.05 1.72 7.72
CA GLU A 29 -13.12 1.69 8.73
C GLU A 29 -14.18 2.77 8.50
N GLU A 30 -13.78 3.96 8.02
CA GLU A 30 -14.71 5.02 7.60
C GLU A 30 -15.61 4.55 6.43
N VAL A 31 -15.01 3.96 5.39
CA VAL A 31 -15.76 3.38 4.26
C VAL A 31 -16.70 2.28 4.73
N GLU A 32 -16.25 1.38 5.62
CA GLU A 32 -17.10 0.33 6.19
C GLU A 32 -18.29 0.92 6.95
N GLY A 33 -18.07 1.94 7.78
CA GLY A 33 -19.10 2.60 8.56
C GLY A 33 -20.19 3.25 7.68
N LEU A 34 -19.77 3.94 6.62
CA LEU A 34 -20.68 4.54 5.63
C LEU A 34 -21.45 3.47 4.84
N PHE A 35 -20.81 2.37 4.49
CA PHE A 35 -21.49 1.25 3.85
C PHE A 35 -22.53 0.61 4.78
N ALA A 36 -22.17 0.40 6.05
CA ALA A 36 -23.05 -0.20 7.05
C ALA A 36 -24.27 0.67 7.39
N SER A 37 -24.15 2.00 7.27
CA SER A 37 -25.28 2.93 7.44
C SER A 37 -26.22 2.99 6.22
N GLY A 38 -25.82 2.39 5.09
CA GLY A 38 -26.56 2.42 3.83
C GLY A 38 -26.30 3.66 2.98
N ASP A 39 -25.37 4.53 3.38
CA ASP A 39 -25.00 5.74 2.65
C ASP A 39 -23.97 5.41 1.55
N LEU A 40 -24.45 4.80 0.46
CA LEU A 40 -23.60 4.29 -0.62
C LEU A 40 -22.89 5.40 -1.40
N GLU A 41 -23.46 6.60 -1.48
CA GLU A 41 -22.85 7.74 -2.16
C GLU A 41 -21.64 8.24 -1.37
N MET A 42 -21.81 8.43 -0.05
CA MET A 42 -20.71 8.80 0.83
C MET A 42 -19.65 7.70 0.91
N ALA A 43 -20.05 6.42 0.97
CA ALA A 43 -19.12 5.30 0.96
C ALA A 43 -18.27 5.26 -0.32
N ASP A 44 -18.87 5.57 -1.48
CA ASP A 44 -18.13 5.65 -2.74
C ASP A 44 -17.12 6.82 -2.74
N GLN A 45 -17.53 8.00 -2.26
CA GLN A 45 -16.65 9.16 -2.14
C GLN A 45 -15.48 8.90 -1.18
N ALA A 46 -15.75 8.37 0.01
CA ALA A 46 -14.72 7.98 0.97
C ALA A 46 -13.77 6.93 0.39
N THR A 47 -14.27 6.05 -0.49
CA THR A 47 -13.41 5.09 -1.19
C THR A 47 -12.48 5.77 -2.19
N GLU A 48 -12.92 6.80 -2.93
CA GLU A 48 -12.01 7.59 -3.78
C GLU A 48 -10.88 8.19 -2.94
N GLU A 49 -11.21 8.86 -1.84
CA GLU A 49 -10.22 9.49 -0.96
C GLU A 49 -9.24 8.47 -0.36
N LEU A 50 -9.71 7.25 -0.07
CA LEU A 50 -8.85 6.16 0.37
C LEU A 50 -7.92 5.69 -0.75
N LEU A 51 -8.40 5.56 -1.99
CA LEU A 51 -7.54 5.18 -3.12
C LEU A 51 -6.48 6.25 -3.40
N GLU A 52 -6.83 7.53 -3.33
CA GLU A 52 -5.87 8.64 -3.43
C GLU A 52 -4.83 8.59 -2.29
N TYR A 53 -5.23 8.21 -1.08
CA TYR A 53 -4.31 8.00 0.03
C TYR A 53 -3.32 6.85 -0.26
N TRP A 54 -3.82 5.70 -0.76
CA TRP A 54 -2.97 4.58 -1.17
C TRP A 54 -1.94 5.01 -2.21
N GLU A 55 -2.36 5.72 -3.25
CA GLU A 55 -1.49 6.18 -4.33
C GLU A 55 -0.45 7.19 -3.84
N SER A 56 -0.88 8.21 -3.09
CA SER A 56 0.00 9.32 -2.68
C SER A 56 0.91 9.01 -1.49
N ARG A 57 0.63 7.98 -0.69
CA ARG A 57 1.39 7.67 0.53
C ARG A 57 2.09 6.32 0.46
N ILE A 58 1.35 5.26 0.15
CA ILE A 58 1.87 3.89 0.24
C ILE A 58 2.55 3.49 -1.08
N LEU A 59 1.84 3.61 -2.20
CA LEU A 59 2.42 3.28 -3.51
C LEU A 59 3.53 4.25 -3.92
N SER A 60 3.43 5.53 -3.57
CA SER A 60 4.54 6.47 -3.77
C SER A 60 5.79 6.13 -2.94
N HIS A 61 5.62 5.49 -1.78
CA HIS A 61 6.75 5.00 -0.97
C HIS A 61 7.36 3.75 -1.62
N ALA A 62 6.52 2.81 -2.04
CA ALA A 62 6.92 1.65 -2.84
C ALA A 62 7.70 2.04 -4.11
N ASP A 63 7.26 3.06 -4.84
CA ASP A 63 7.97 3.59 -6.01
C ASP A 63 9.36 4.12 -5.63
N ALA A 64 9.49 4.82 -4.51
CA ALA A 64 10.77 5.33 -4.03
C ALA A 64 11.74 4.21 -3.62
N GLU A 65 11.22 3.11 -3.07
CA GLU A 65 12.02 1.92 -2.76
C GLU A 65 12.53 1.25 -4.03
N GLU A 66 11.64 1.04 -4.99
CA GLU A 66 11.95 0.41 -6.26
C GLU A 66 12.95 1.21 -7.10
N ASP A 67 12.81 2.53 -7.14
CA ASP A 67 13.64 3.44 -7.93
C ASP A 67 15.03 3.70 -7.31
N GLY A 68 15.26 3.27 -6.06
CA GLY A 68 16.50 3.58 -5.37
C GLY A 68 16.92 2.59 -4.30
N PHE A 69 16.16 2.47 -3.22
CA PHE A 69 16.57 1.68 -2.05
C PHE A 69 16.89 0.23 -2.42
N TYR A 70 16.04 -0.43 -3.20
CA TYR A 70 16.24 -1.81 -3.63
C TYR A 70 17.45 -1.98 -4.53
N GLN A 71 17.72 -1.02 -5.41
CA GLN A 71 18.93 -1.04 -6.23
C GLN A 71 20.17 -0.96 -5.34
N GLU A 72 20.20 -0.04 -4.38
CA GLU A 72 21.32 0.11 -3.42
C GLU A 72 21.54 -1.17 -2.60
N VAL A 73 20.47 -1.84 -2.17
CA VAL A 73 20.52 -3.11 -1.42
C VAL A 73 21.14 -4.23 -2.26
N VAL A 74 20.72 -4.41 -3.52
CA VAL A 74 21.25 -5.47 -4.40
C VAL A 74 22.70 -5.19 -4.81
N GLU A 75 23.05 -3.93 -5.06
CA GLU A 75 24.43 -3.53 -5.37
C GLU A 75 25.38 -3.85 -4.19
N LYS A 76 24.91 -3.65 -2.96
CA LYS A 76 25.69 -3.96 -1.75
C LYS A 76 25.70 -5.45 -1.42
N TYR A 77 24.58 -6.15 -1.65
CA TYR A 77 24.36 -7.54 -1.29
C TYR A 77 23.63 -8.29 -2.41
N SER A 78 24.37 -8.74 -3.42
CA SER A 78 23.79 -9.41 -4.60
C SER A 78 22.96 -10.66 -4.29
N ALA A 79 23.20 -11.32 -3.16
CA ALA A 79 22.42 -12.46 -2.70
C ALA A 79 20.94 -12.13 -2.38
N LEU A 80 20.59 -10.85 -2.19
CA LEU A 80 19.23 -10.40 -1.91
C LEU A 80 18.40 -10.14 -3.17
N GLN A 81 18.92 -10.43 -4.36
CA GLN A 81 18.24 -10.16 -5.62
C GLN A 81 16.86 -10.84 -5.73
N GLU A 82 16.76 -12.11 -5.32
CA GLU A 82 15.48 -12.83 -5.33
C GLU A 82 14.50 -12.27 -4.29
N THR A 83 15.00 -11.85 -3.13
CA THR A 83 14.20 -11.23 -2.06
C THR A 83 13.59 -9.92 -2.53
N VAL A 84 14.40 -9.03 -3.11
CA VAL A 84 13.93 -7.76 -3.69
C VAL A 84 12.90 -8.01 -4.78
N LEU A 85 13.09 -9.01 -5.64
CA LEU A 85 12.10 -9.34 -6.67
C LEU A 85 10.74 -9.73 -6.08
N GLN A 86 10.72 -10.45 -4.96
CA GLN A 86 9.47 -10.79 -4.25
C GLN A 86 8.81 -9.56 -3.64
N LEU A 87 9.57 -8.68 -2.99
CA LEU A 87 9.04 -7.43 -2.42
C LEU A 87 8.42 -6.52 -3.49
N LYS A 88 9.08 -6.40 -4.64
CA LYS A 88 8.51 -5.70 -5.82
C LYS A 88 7.23 -6.35 -6.33
N ARG A 89 7.11 -7.68 -6.21
CA ARG A 89 5.90 -8.39 -6.63
C ARG A 89 4.72 -8.03 -5.72
N ASP A 90 4.96 -7.85 -4.43
CA ASP A 90 3.94 -7.45 -3.47
C ASP A 90 3.44 -6.03 -3.75
N HIS A 91 4.34 -5.09 -4.06
CA HIS A 91 3.96 -3.76 -4.56
C HIS A 91 3.03 -3.85 -5.78
N GLU A 92 3.39 -4.70 -6.75
CA GLU A 92 2.57 -4.89 -7.94
C GLU A 92 1.21 -5.51 -7.62
N LEU A 93 1.11 -6.41 -6.63
CA LEU A 93 -0.18 -6.93 -6.17
C LEU A 93 -1.06 -5.80 -5.61
N MET A 94 -0.48 -4.89 -4.82
CA MET A 94 -1.19 -3.72 -4.31
C MET A 94 -1.70 -2.82 -5.44
N ARG A 95 -0.83 -2.51 -6.43
CA ARG A 95 -1.21 -1.72 -7.62
C ARG A 95 -2.37 -2.37 -8.40
N ILE A 96 -2.31 -3.69 -8.61
CA ILE A 96 -3.38 -4.46 -9.28
C ILE A 96 -4.69 -4.36 -8.50
N VAL A 97 -4.66 -4.51 -7.17
CA VAL A 97 -5.88 -4.43 -6.35
C VAL A 97 -6.48 -3.04 -6.39
N VAL A 98 -5.68 -1.97 -6.24
CA VAL A 98 -6.13 -0.58 -6.38
C VAL A 98 -6.81 -0.34 -7.73
N LYS A 99 -6.17 -0.75 -8.83
CA LYS A 99 -6.74 -0.64 -10.18
C LYS A 99 -8.07 -1.39 -10.32
N ASN A 100 -8.16 -2.59 -9.74
CA ASN A 100 -9.39 -3.38 -9.76
C ASN A 100 -10.52 -2.71 -8.97
N ILE A 101 -10.21 -2.05 -7.84
CA ILE A 101 -11.21 -1.30 -7.07
C ILE A 101 -11.72 -0.12 -7.87
N ARG A 102 -10.82 0.69 -8.47
CA ARG A 102 -11.20 1.81 -9.36
C ARG A 102 -12.14 1.35 -10.48
N HIS A 103 -11.77 0.27 -11.17
CA HIS A 103 -12.59 -0.28 -12.24
C HIS A 103 -13.98 -0.75 -11.77
N LEU A 104 -14.08 -1.40 -10.60
CA LEU A 104 -15.37 -1.82 -10.05
C LEU A 104 -16.26 -0.64 -9.70
N ARG A 105 -15.69 0.42 -9.13
CA ARG A 105 -16.42 1.66 -8.81
C ARG A 105 -17.00 2.31 -10.05
N GLU A 106 -16.18 2.49 -11.08
CA GLU A 106 -16.61 3.12 -12.34
C GLU A 106 -17.68 2.31 -13.10
N THR A 107 -17.62 0.98 -13.02
CA THR A 107 -18.51 0.10 -13.82
C THR A 107 -19.79 -0.30 -13.09
N SER A 108 -19.70 -0.51 -11.77
CA SER A 108 -20.77 -1.14 -10.98
C SER A 108 -21.16 -0.33 -9.74
N GLY A 109 -20.47 0.78 -9.46
CA GLY A 109 -20.62 1.54 -8.23
C GLY A 109 -20.04 0.83 -7.01
N PHE A 110 -20.18 1.48 -5.84
CA PHE A 110 -19.74 0.91 -4.58
C PHE A 110 -20.49 -0.39 -4.23
N SER A 111 -19.77 -1.38 -3.69
CA SER A 111 -20.33 -2.67 -3.31
C SER A 111 -19.51 -3.36 -2.22
N LYS A 112 -20.08 -4.38 -1.57
CA LYS A 112 -19.36 -5.22 -0.59
C LYS A 112 -18.06 -5.84 -1.14
N VAL A 113 -18.01 -6.09 -2.45
CA VAL A 113 -16.80 -6.62 -3.11
C VAL A 113 -15.64 -5.63 -3.03
N ILE A 114 -15.91 -4.33 -3.15
CA ILE A 114 -14.91 -3.28 -2.98
C ILE A 114 -14.39 -3.28 -1.55
N LEU A 115 -15.27 -3.36 -0.55
CA LEU A 115 -14.88 -3.43 0.85
C LEU A 115 -13.94 -4.62 1.14
N HIS A 116 -14.25 -5.81 0.62
CA HIS A 116 -13.36 -6.96 0.77
C HIS A 116 -11.98 -6.74 0.14
N LYS A 117 -11.90 -6.01 -0.98
CA LYS A 117 -10.63 -5.69 -1.63
C LYS A 117 -9.82 -4.67 -0.85
N LEU A 118 -10.47 -3.70 -0.19
CA LEU A 118 -9.80 -2.74 0.69
C LEU A 118 -9.13 -3.46 1.88
N TYR A 119 -9.83 -4.38 2.54
CA TYR A 119 -9.23 -5.20 3.60
C TYR A 119 -8.11 -6.11 3.10
N ALA A 120 -8.25 -6.71 1.92
CA ALA A 120 -7.17 -7.49 1.33
C ALA A 120 -5.92 -6.63 1.05
N LEU A 121 -6.10 -5.36 0.70
CA LEU A 121 -5.01 -4.42 0.46
C LEU A 121 -4.24 -4.09 1.76
N LEU A 122 -4.97 -3.92 2.87
CA LEU A 122 -4.35 -3.76 4.21
C LEU A 122 -3.49 -4.96 4.58
N GLU A 123 -4.02 -6.18 4.39
CA GLU A 123 -3.31 -7.42 4.72
C GLU A 123 -2.03 -7.58 3.90
N ILE A 124 -2.10 -7.32 2.58
CA ILE A 124 -0.92 -7.38 1.70
C ILE A 124 0.14 -6.37 2.18
N ASN A 125 -0.26 -5.14 2.46
CA ASN A 125 0.66 -4.09 2.89
C ASN A 125 1.31 -4.41 4.24
N GLU A 126 0.54 -4.90 5.21
CA GLU A 126 1.07 -5.26 6.52
C GLU A 126 2.11 -6.39 6.43
N ILE A 127 1.79 -7.46 5.70
CA ILE A 127 2.72 -8.59 5.49
C ILE A 127 3.97 -8.09 4.76
N HIS A 128 3.80 -7.32 3.70
CA HIS A 128 4.90 -6.76 2.92
C HIS A 128 5.84 -5.92 3.79
N SER A 129 5.30 -4.94 4.53
CA SER A 129 6.10 -4.05 5.39
C SER A 129 6.88 -4.84 6.45
N GLN A 130 6.27 -5.84 7.08
CA GLN A 130 6.94 -6.67 8.08
C GLN A 130 8.09 -7.49 7.48
N GLU A 131 7.86 -8.09 6.30
CA GLU A 131 8.86 -8.93 5.64
C GLU A 131 10.01 -8.10 5.07
N GLU A 132 9.73 -6.95 4.46
CA GLU A 132 10.76 -6.03 4.00
C GLU A 132 11.68 -5.60 5.14
N GLU A 133 11.10 -5.16 6.26
CA GLU A 133 11.85 -4.73 7.42
C GLU A 133 12.69 -5.86 8.04
N ARG A 134 12.18 -7.09 8.02
CA ARG A 134 12.88 -8.26 8.55
C ARG A 134 14.04 -8.70 7.65
N LEU A 135 13.87 -8.56 6.33
CA LEU A 135 14.79 -9.10 5.34
C LEU A 135 15.88 -8.10 4.94
N LEU A 136 15.56 -6.80 4.94
CA LEU A 136 16.45 -5.75 4.43
C LEU A 136 17.15 -4.92 5.53
N PHE A 137 16.76 -5.04 6.80
CA PHE A 137 17.32 -4.29 7.95
C PHE A 137 17.73 -5.14 9.17
#